data_AF-A0A7Y3HX08-F1
#
_entry.id   AF-A0A7Y3HX08-F1
#
_cell.length_a   1.000
_cell.length_b   1.000
_cell.length_c   1.000
_cell.angle_alpha   90.00
_cell.angle_beta   90.00
_cell.angle_gamma   90.00
#
_symmetry.space_group_name_H-M   'P 1'
#
loop_
_entity.id
_entity.type
_entity.pdbx_description
1 polymer ?
#
loop_
_entity_poly.entity_id
_entity_poly.type
_entity_poly.pdbx_seq_one_letter_code
_entity_poly.pdbx_strand_id
1 'polypeptide(L)'
;MALSIVKETIELDQVVTDADGNAFLTKRINLKEGYRHQLMQVDMFEDAYASEQVEVETVISPYPAIPTNMAYSVSAGFGNRYPAGGDDSILFKERRSLRFNFADLSNETQFPSSEIAAMNAAQFYSDHVYINMHLMTLSPESTVSNIAFSFLMVLDDKKVNNLEHTLGVLKESHDAMCALVMSNGHMNSISDLRGNTFPTWRFGGILPENMVNPAAANSFFLKISTRDAEVMQTSTEVRNQIADARQMTPFDQAYGVRNPPWLRMDLNQGLMAGAIRPDPIPLKYADNGNTRMF
;
A
#
# COMPACT_ATOMS: atom_id res chain seq x y z
N MET A 1 -34.80 4.59 15.88
CA MET A 1 -34.10 5.65 15.14
C MET A 1 -34.38 6.92 15.91
N ALA A 2 -33.38 7.43 16.62
CA ALA A 2 -33.49 8.63 17.41
C ALA A 2 -32.37 9.55 16.94
N LEU A 3 -32.74 10.56 16.16
CA LEU A 3 -31.79 11.55 15.69
C LEU A 3 -31.38 12.41 16.89
N SER A 4 -30.08 12.50 17.13
CA SER A 4 -29.50 13.43 18.09
C SER A 4 -28.84 14.57 17.34
N ILE A 5 -29.01 15.78 17.88
CA ILE A 5 -28.42 16.99 17.33
C ILE A 5 -27.35 17.45 18.30
N VAL A 6 -26.15 17.66 17.78
CA VAL A 6 -25.02 18.22 18.51
C VAL A 6 -24.73 19.59 17.92
N LYS A 7 -24.63 20.60 18.79
CA LYS A 7 -24.27 21.97 18.43
C LYS A 7 -23.04 22.35 19.22
N GLU A 8 -21.98 22.73 18.52
CA GLU A 8 -20.70 23.06 19.14
C GLU A 8 -20.08 24.26 18.46
N THR A 9 -19.27 25.01 19.20
CA THR A 9 -18.56 26.19 18.69
C THR A 9 -17.06 26.09 18.94
N ILE A 10 -16.27 26.70 18.06
CA ILE A 10 -14.85 26.95 18.25
C ILE A 10 -14.67 28.46 18.10
N GLU A 11 -14.47 29.12 19.24
CA GLU A 11 -14.30 30.57 19.33
C GLU A 11 -12.97 30.88 20.02
N LEU A 12 -12.09 31.57 19.31
CA LEU A 12 -10.78 31.97 19.81
C LEU A 12 -10.49 33.42 19.39
N ASP A 13 -10.15 34.24 20.38
CA ASP A 13 -9.79 35.65 20.17
C ASP A 13 -8.54 35.79 19.30
N GLN A 14 -7.57 34.89 19.51
CA GLN A 14 -6.30 34.86 18.77
C GLN A 14 -5.74 33.44 18.70
N VAL A 15 -5.16 33.10 17.56
CA VAL A 15 -4.37 31.89 17.32
C VAL A 15 -3.05 32.29 16.67
N VAL A 16 -1.95 31.79 17.22
CA VAL A 16 -0.61 32.01 16.68
C VAL A 16 -0.24 30.81 15.81
N THR A 17 0.16 31.08 14.58
CA THR A 17 0.64 30.06 13.64
C THR A 17 2.10 29.71 13.90
N ASP A 18 2.51 28.51 13.49
CA ASP A 18 3.90 28.06 13.58
C ASP A 18 4.80 28.72 12.52
N ALA A 19 6.08 28.33 12.51
CA ALA A 19 7.08 28.84 11.56
C ALA A 19 6.75 28.54 10.09
N ASP A 20 5.84 27.59 9.84
CA ASP A 20 5.37 27.19 8.51
C ASP A 20 3.97 27.76 8.21
N GLY A 21 3.44 28.65 9.06
CA GLY A 21 2.12 29.28 8.90
C GLY A 21 0.92 28.36 9.24
N ASN A 22 1.13 27.30 10.02
CA ASN A 22 0.07 26.35 10.40
C ASN A 22 -0.37 26.55 11.85
N ALA A 23 -1.66 26.37 12.10
CA ALA A 23 -2.19 26.16 13.44
C ALA A 23 -3.20 25.01 13.45
N PHE A 24 -3.11 24.15 14.46
CA PHE A 24 -3.97 22.99 14.63
C PHE A 24 -4.84 23.14 15.88
N LEU A 25 -6.14 22.92 15.71
CA LEU A 25 -7.15 22.98 16.76
C LEU A 25 -7.86 21.63 16.82
N THR A 26 -8.06 21.10 18.02
CA THR A 26 -8.76 19.83 18.23
C THR A 26 -9.75 19.98 19.37
N LYS A 27 -11.04 19.73 19.10
CA LYS A 27 -12.10 19.72 20.10
C LYS A 27 -12.71 18.32 20.18
N ARG A 28 -12.74 17.75 21.39
CA ARG A 28 -13.41 16.48 21.67
C ARG A 28 -14.86 16.72 22.07
N ILE A 29 -15.75 15.93 21.52
CA ILE A 29 -17.17 15.89 21.87
C ILE A 29 -17.47 14.48 22.36
N ASN A 30 -18.13 14.36 23.51
CA ASN A 30 -18.52 13.07 24.05
C ASN A 30 -19.92 12.69 23.56
N LEU A 31 -20.07 11.43 23.16
CA LEU A 31 -21.33 10.84 22.70
C LEU A 31 -21.83 9.83 23.74
N LYS A 32 -22.97 9.21 23.48
CA LYS A 32 -23.59 8.25 24.40
C LYS A 32 -22.91 6.88 24.27
N GLU A 33 -22.55 6.31 25.41
CA GLU A 33 -21.89 5.01 25.48
C GLU A 33 -22.79 3.83 25.08
N GLY A 34 -22.22 2.84 24.38
CA GLY A 34 -22.92 1.62 23.98
C GLY A 34 -23.89 1.80 22.80
N TYR A 35 -23.71 2.89 22.04
CA TYR A 35 -24.45 3.15 20.81
C TYR A 35 -23.54 2.96 19.61
N ARG A 36 -24.17 2.66 18.48
CA ARG A 36 -23.60 2.85 17.17
C ARG A 36 -24.12 4.17 16.63
N HIS A 37 -23.18 5.00 16.19
CA HIS A 37 -23.41 6.33 15.68
C HIS A 37 -23.27 6.33 14.16
N GLN A 38 -24.05 7.18 13.50
CA GLN A 38 -23.94 7.43 12.08
C GLN A 38 -24.05 8.94 11.87
N LEU A 39 -23.01 9.53 11.26
CA LEU A 39 -22.98 10.96 10.97
C LEU A 39 -23.76 11.22 9.67
N MET A 40 -24.95 11.80 9.81
CA MET A 40 -25.89 11.97 8.70
C MET A 40 -25.69 13.31 7.99
N GLN A 41 -25.49 14.36 8.77
CA GLN A 41 -25.34 15.71 8.25
C GLN A 41 -24.42 16.49 9.16
N VAL A 42 -23.57 17.29 8.53
CA VAL A 42 -22.72 18.28 9.16
C VAL A 42 -22.98 19.59 8.44
N ASP A 43 -23.06 20.66 9.21
CA ASP A 43 -23.06 22.01 8.69
C ASP A 43 -22.02 22.82 9.48
N MET A 44 -21.18 23.55 8.77
CA MET A 44 -20.15 24.42 9.34
C MET A 44 -20.43 25.84 8.90
N PHE A 45 -20.55 26.72 9.89
CA PHE A 45 -20.84 28.12 9.67
C PHE A 45 -19.71 28.98 10.24
N GLU A 46 -19.24 29.93 9.44
CA GLU A 46 -18.31 30.97 9.86
C GLU A 46 -19.11 32.12 10.49
N ASP A 47 -19.04 32.26 11.81
CA ASP A 47 -19.77 33.31 12.54
C ASP A 47 -19.06 34.66 12.45
N ALA A 48 -17.74 34.66 12.32
CA ALA A 48 -16.94 35.87 12.25
C ALA A 48 -15.80 35.72 11.25
N TYR A 49 -15.54 36.80 10.51
CA TYR A 49 -14.42 36.86 9.57
C TYR A 49 -13.10 37.07 10.31
N ALA A 50 -12.11 36.26 9.93
CA ALA A 50 -10.74 36.41 10.39
C ALA A 50 -10.12 37.72 9.90
N SER A 51 -9.12 38.22 10.64
CA SER A 51 -8.39 39.45 10.30
C SER A 51 -7.51 39.35 9.04
N GLU A 52 -7.15 38.13 8.63
CA GLU A 52 -6.27 37.83 7.52
C GLU A 52 -6.89 36.75 6.63
N GLN A 53 -6.36 36.58 5.41
CA GLN A 53 -6.77 35.47 4.54
C GLN A 53 -6.19 34.16 5.07
N VAL A 54 -7.07 33.21 5.40
CA VAL A 54 -6.71 31.91 5.97
C VAL A 54 -7.35 30.79 5.14
N GLU A 55 -6.59 29.76 4.82
CA GLU A 55 -7.16 28.50 4.33
C GLU A 55 -7.46 27.59 5.51
N VAL A 56 -8.65 27.02 5.54
CA VAL A 56 -9.12 26.15 6.62
C VAL A 56 -9.43 24.77 6.07
N GLU A 57 -8.85 23.77 6.71
CA GLU A 57 -9.19 22.37 6.51
C GLU A 57 -9.77 21.80 7.80
N THR A 58 -11.04 21.37 7.74
CA THR A 58 -11.74 20.80 8.89
C THR A 58 -12.04 19.32 8.64
N VAL A 59 -11.79 18.49 9.65
CA VAL A 59 -11.97 17.04 9.62
C VAL A 59 -12.68 16.58 10.88
N ILE A 60 -13.76 15.83 10.71
CA ILE A 60 -14.46 15.16 11.80
C ILE A 60 -14.14 13.68 11.75
N SER A 61 -13.66 13.15 12.86
CA SER A 61 -13.19 11.76 12.97
C SER A 61 -13.41 11.21 14.38
N PRO A 62 -13.58 9.88 14.56
CA PRO A 62 -13.74 9.27 15.88
C PRO A 62 -12.50 9.44 16.77
N TYR A 63 -11.32 9.47 16.15
CA TYR A 63 -10.03 9.69 16.80
C TYR A 63 -9.35 10.97 16.29
N PRO A 64 -8.39 11.57 17.02
CA PRO A 64 -7.69 12.76 16.56
C PRO A 64 -7.00 12.52 15.22
N ALA A 65 -7.25 13.40 14.24
CA ALA A 65 -6.65 13.28 12.93
C ALA A 65 -5.20 13.76 12.96
N ILE A 66 -4.28 12.95 12.42
CA ILE A 66 -2.85 13.30 12.35
C ILE A 66 -2.56 13.95 10.99
N PRO A 67 -1.95 15.16 10.97
CA PRO A 67 -1.51 15.79 9.72
C PRO A 67 -0.50 14.91 8.96
N THR A 68 -0.63 14.86 7.63
CA THR A 68 0.28 14.13 6.74
C THR A 68 1.35 15.08 6.18
N ASN A 69 2.54 14.59 5.83
CA ASN A 69 3.59 15.42 5.22
C ASN A 69 3.32 15.78 3.73
N MET A 70 2.05 15.79 3.31
CA MET A 70 1.64 16.14 1.96
C MET A 70 1.28 17.62 1.86
N ALA A 71 1.64 18.25 0.75
CA ALA A 71 1.26 19.63 0.48
C ALA A 71 -0.27 19.74 0.33
N TYR A 72 -0.86 20.70 1.04
CA TYR A 72 -2.24 21.14 0.83
C TYR A 72 -2.35 21.91 -0.50
N SER A 73 -1.41 22.82 -0.75
CA SER A 73 -1.31 23.58 -2.01
C SER A 73 0.15 23.85 -2.34
N VAL A 74 0.64 23.26 -3.43
CA VAL A 74 2.03 23.44 -3.88
C VAL A 74 2.29 24.89 -4.33
N SER A 75 1.30 25.55 -4.94
CA SER A 75 1.45 26.92 -5.43
C SER A 75 1.46 27.97 -4.32
N ALA A 76 0.74 27.71 -3.23
CA ALA A 76 0.66 28.62 -2.09
C ALA A 76 1.67 28.28 -0.97
N GLY A 77 2.38 27.15 -1.08
CA GLY A 77 3.36 26.72 -0.08
C GLY A 77 2.75 26.08 1.17
N PHE A 78 1.44 25.79 1.19
CA PHE A 78 0.77 25.19 2.34
C PHE A 78 1.10 23.69 2.45
N GLY A 79 1.67 23.30 3.58
CA GLY A 79 2.06 21.94 3.92
C GLY A 79 1.07 21.24 4.86
N ASN A 80 1.45 20.04 5.30
CA ASN A 80 0.85 19.36 6.46
C ASN A 80 -0.67 19.13 6.41
N ARG A 81 -1.23 18.75 5.26
CA ARG A 81 -2.69 18.51 5.15
C ARG A 81 -3.17 17.30 5.94
N TYR A 82 -4.42 17.29 6.37
CA TYR A 82 -5.07 16.11 6.94
C TYR A 82 -5.29 14.97 5.92
N PRO A 83 -5.51 13.72 6.38
CA PRO A 83 -5.79 12.57 5.54
C PRO A 83 -6.93 12.82 4.54
N ALA A 84 -6.93 12.08 3.43
CA ALA A 84 -7.95 12.23 2.39
C ALA A 84 -9.35 11.88 2.94
N GLY A 85 -10.39 12.55 2.45
CA GLY A 85 -11.76 12.35 2.96
C GLY A 85 -12.32 10.93 2.76
N GLY A 86 -11.74 10.15 1.85
CA GLY A 86 -12.12 8.74 1.63
C GLY A 86 -11.38 7.73 2.51
N ASP A 87 -10.62 8.18 3.50
CA ASP A 87 -10.07 7.32 4.55
C ASP A 87 -11.19 6.91 5.50
N ASP A 88 -11.25 5.62 5.88
CA ASP A 88 -12.30 5.06 6.74
C ASP A 88 -12.37 5.73 8.12
N SER A 89 -11.27 6.35 8.57
CA SER A 89 -11.22 7.10 9.83
C SER A 89 -11.86 8.49 9.76
N ILE A 90 -12.16 8.98 8.55
CA ILE A 90 -12.66 10.33 8.29
C ILE A 90 -14.17 10.26 8.00
N LEU A 91 -14.98 10.91 8.85
CA LEU A 91 -16.43 10.92 8.70
C LEU A 91 -16.91 12.10 7.85
N PHE A 92 -16.22 13.23 7.97
CA PHE A 92 -16.49 14.46 7.23
C PHE A 92 -15.19 15.24 7.06
N LYS A 93 -15.05 15.88 5.89
CA LYS A 93 -13.93 16.74 5.57
C LYS A 93 -14.39 17.93 4.74
N GLU A 94 -14.00 19.13 5.14
CA GLU A 94 -14.26 20.37 4.40
C GLU A 94 -12.96 21.13 4.18
N ARG A 95 -12.89 21.81 3.05
CA ARG A 95 -11.86 22.79 2.74
C ARG A 95 -12.51 24.11 2.36
N ARG A 96 -12.07 25.19 2.99
CA ARG A 96 -12.61 26.53 2.81
C ARG A 96 -11.49 27.56 2.75
N SER A 97 -11.63 28.51 1.84
CA SER A 97 -10.77 29.70 1.76
C SER A 97 -11.51 30.87 2.39
N LEU A 98 -11.04 31.37 3.55
CA LEU A 98 -11.58 32.57 4.19
C LEU A 98 -10.96 33.79 3.50
N ARG A 99 -11.63 34.32 2.49
CA ARG A 99 -11.13 35.46 1.71
C ARG A 99 -11.67 36.78 2.22
N PHE A 100 -10.81 37.79 2.24
CA PHE A 100 -11.09 39.13 2.76
C PHE A 100 -11.98 40.01 1.84
N ASN A 101 -12.31 39.57 0.62
CA ASN A 101 -12.89 40.47 -0.40
C ASN A 101 -14.29 40.02 -0.86
N PHE A 102 -15.27 40.93 -0.75
CA PHE A 102 -16.71 40.71 -1.01
C PHE A 102 -17.09 40.28 -2.45
N ALA A 103 -16.14 40.29 -3.39
CA ALA A 103 -16.40 40.02 -4.81
C ALA A 103 -16.24 38.55 -5.22
N ASP A 104 -15.55 37.75 -4.42
CA ASP A 104 -15.32 36.32 -4.69
C ASP A 104 -15.98 35.50 -3.58
N LEU A 105 -17.00 34.71 -3.92
CA LEU A 105 -17.59 33.76 -2.98
C LEU A 105 -16.49 32.81 -2.46
N SER A 106 -16.50 32.53 -1.16
CA SER A 106 -15.63 31.51 -0.57
C SER A 106 -15.92 30.17 -1.25
N ASN A 107 -14.90 29.60 -1.88
CA ASN A 107 -15.00 28.28 -2.47
C ASN A 107 -14.96 27.25 -1.34
N GLU A 108 -16.11 26.70 -1.02
CA GLU A 108 -16.26 25.61 -0.08
C GLU A 108 -16.33 24.29 -0.84
N THR A 109 -15.53 23.32 -0.41
CA THR A 109 -15.64 21.94 -0.91
C THR A 109 -15.71 20.99 0.26
N GLN A 110 -16.80 20.23 0.35
CA GLN A 110 -17.03 19.26 1.42
C GLN A 110 -17.12 17.82 0.89
N PHE A 111 -16.72 16.88 1.73
CA PHE A 111 -16.83 15.45 1.55
C PHE A 111 -17.40 14.81 2.83
N PRO A 112 -18.48 14.02 2.77
CA PRO A 112 -19.33 13.78 1.59
C PRO A 112 -19.98 15.07 1.05
N SER A 113 -20.37 15.07 -0.22
CA SER A 113 -21.15 16.21 -0.76
C SER A 113 -22.52 16.29 -0.08
N SER A 114 -23.14 17.47 -0.07
CA SER A 114 -24.43 17.68 0.61
C SER A 114 -25.53 16.77 0.06
N GLU A 115 -25.47 16.42 -1.22
CA GLU A 115 -26.43 15.54 -1.89
C GLU A 115 -26.31 14.07 -1.46
N ILE A 116 -25.10 13.64 -1.08
CA ILE A 116 -24.81 12.23 -0.74
C ILE A 116 -24.72 12.03 0.78
N ALA A 117 -24.44 13.08 1.55
CA ALA A 117 -24.29 13.01 3.01
C ALA A 117 -25.49 12.34 3.69
N ALA A 118 -26.73 12.68 3.28
CA ALA A 118 -27.95 12.11 3.84
C ALA A 118 -28.12 10.59 3.58
N MET A 119 -27.41 10.03 2.60
CA MET A 119 -27.40 8.60 2.28
C MET A 119 -26.13 7.89 2.74
N ASN A 120 -25.21 8.59 3.40
CA ASN A 120 -23.98 7.99 3.89
C ASN A 120 -24.32 6.96 4.98
N ALA A 121 -23.85 5.72 4.78
CA ALA A 121 -24.05 4.60 5.70
C ALA A 121 -22.84 4.33 6.60
N ALA A 122 -21.82 5.18 6.58
CA ALA A 122 -20.64 5.07 7.43
C ALA A 122 -21.05 5.13 8.92
N GLN A 123 -20.69 4.09 9.66
CA GLN A 123 -21.04 3.93 11.07
C GLN A 123 -19.77 3.87 11.91
N PHE A 124 -19.86 4.44 13.10
CA PHE A 124 -18.82 4.38 14.10
C PHE A 124 -19.40 4.07 15.48
N TYR A 125 -18.55 3.60 16.40
CA TYR A 125 -18.91 3.01 17.69
C TYR A 125 -18.19 3.70 18.84
N SER A 126 -17.17 4.52 18.56
CA SER A 126 -16.51 5.35 19.57
C SER A 126 -17.49 6.28 20.29
N ASP A 127 -17.40 6.32 21.62
CA ASP A 127 -18.24 7.16 22.50
C ASP A 127 -17.86 8.66 22.46
N HIS A 128 -17.14 9.06 21.42
CA HIS A 128 -16.65 10.40 21.23
C HIS A 128 -16.34 10.66 19.76
N VAL A 129 -16.31 11.93 19.40
CA VAL A 129 -15.89 12.40 18.08
C VAL A 129 -15.02 13.64 18.26
N TYR A 130 -14.05 13.83 17.36
CA TYR A 130 -13.19 15.01 17.34
C TYR A 130 -13.52 15.88 16.15
N ILE A 131 -13.56 17.19 16.39
CA ILE A 131 -13.44 18.21 15.36
C ILE A 131 -11.96 18.59 15.33
N ASN A 132 -11.31 18.36 14.20
CA ASN A 132 -9.93 18.74 13.94
C ASN A 132 -9.96 19.86 12.90
N MET A 133 -9.33 20.98 13.18
CA MET A 133 -9.28 22.12 12.29
C MET A 133 -7.83 22.55 12.12
N HIS A 134 -7.44 22.75 10.87
CA HIS A 134 -6.13 23.22 10.47
C HIS A 134 -6.31 24.56 9.77
N LEU A 135 -5.71 25.59 10.36
CA LEU A 135 -5.66 26.94 9.83
C LEU A 135 -4.29 27.14 9.17
N MET A 136 -4.28 27.64 7.94
CA MET A 136 -3.08 27.90 7.16
C MET A 136 -3.03 29.36 6.73
N THR A 137 -1.94 30.04 7.05
CA THR A 137 -1.67 31.43 6.66
C THR A 137 -0.46 31.49 5.74
N LEU A 138 -0.42 32.50 4.86
CA LEU A 138 0.74 32.74 4.00
C LEU A 138 1.92 33.35 4.77
N SER A 139 1.63 34.01 5.89
CA SER A 139 2.62 34.69 6.72
C SER A 139 3.02 33.77 7.87
N PRO A 140 4.29 33.34 7.96
CA PRO A 140 4.74 32.51 9.07
C PRO A 140 4.72 33.28 10.39
N GLU A 141 4.46 32.59 11.50
CA GLU A 141 4.36 33.17 12.85
C GLU A 141 3.34 34.33 12.96
N SER A 142 2.32 34.35 12.10
CA SER A 142 1.26 35.36 12.15
C SER A 142 0.22 35.03 13.21
N THR A 143 -0.35 36.10 13.78
CA THR A 143 -1.48 36.01 14.70
C THR A 143 -2.77 36.22 13.93
N VAL A 144 -3.57 35.16 13.79
CA VAL A 144 -4.92 35.24 13.25
C VAL A 144 -5.86 35.58 14.41
N SER A 145 -6.60 36.67 14.31
CA SER A 145 -7.58 37.06 15.32
C SER A 145 -9.01 36.80 14.86
N ASN A 146 -9.91 36.70 15.85
CA ASN A 146 -11.36 36.62 15.67
C ASN A 146 -11.81 35.37 14.88
N ILE A 147 -11.38 34.19 15.33
CA ILE A 147 -11.79 32.91 14.75
C ILE A 147 -13.06 32.44 15.47
N ALA A 148 -14.18 32.36 14.75
CA ALA A 148 -15.45 31.86 15.28
C ALA A 148 -16.14 30.94 14.26
N PHE A 149 -16.25 29.66 14.62
CA PHE A 149 -16.95 28.64 13.84
C PHE A 149 -18.03 27.95 14.66
N SER A 150 -19.20 27.79 14.05
CA SER A 150 -20.31 27.00 14.57
C SER A 150 -20.47 25.71 13.79
N PHE A 151 -20.69 24.62 14.53
CA PHE A 151 -20.89 23.28 14.00
C PHE A 151 -22.26 22.76 14.39
N LEU A 152 -23.01 22.28 13.41
CA LEU A 152 -24.23 21.51 13.61
C LEU A 152 -24.02 20.11 13.07
N MET A 153 -24.15 19.11 13.93
CA MET A 153 -24.05 17.70 13.56
C MET A 153 -25.35 16.98 13.89
N VAL A 154 -25.81 16.16 12.93
CA VAL A 154 -26.96 15.27 13.10
C VAL A 154 -26.46 13.83 13.09
N LEU A 155 -26.68 13.14 14.20
CA LEU A 155 -26.27 11.75 14.41
C LEU A 155 -27.52 10.87 14.48
N ASP A 156 -27.49 9.70 13.83
CA ASP A 156 -28.45 8.62 14.12
C ASP A 156 -27.83 7.65 15.12
N ASP A 157 -28.38 7.66 16.34
CA ASP A 157 -27.91 6.82 17.43
C ASP A 157 -28.76 5.56 17.53
N LYS A 158 -28.11 4.40 17.40
CA LYS A 158 -28.76 3.11 17.61
C LYS A 158 -28.07 2.34 18.74
N LYS A 159 -28.83 2.00 19.78
CA LYS A 159 -28.32 1.15 20.86
C LYS A 159 -27.97 -0.23 20.30
N VAL A 160 -26.77 -0.70 20.60
CA VAL A 160 -26.25 -2.00 20.16
C VAL A 160 -25.89 -2.88 21.35
N ASN A 161 -25.64 -4.17 21.09
CA ASN A 161 -25.15 -5.08 22.12
C ASN A 161 -23.68 -4.75 22.46
N ASN A 162 -23.26 -5.02 23.69
CA ASN A 162 -21.90 -4.73 24.18
C ASN A 162 -20.82 -5.42 23.34
N LEU A 163 -21.09 -6.64 22.83
CA LEU A 163 -20.16 -7.34 21.94
C LEU A 163 -19.93 -6.58 20.62
N GLU A 164 -21.00 -6.05 20.02
CA GLU A 164 -20.89 -5.30 18.76
C GLU A 164 -20.15 -3.97 18.99
N HIS A 165 -20.51 -3.27 20.07
CA HIS A 165 -19.87 -2.01 20.45
C HIS A 165 -18.36 -2.17 20.68
N THR A 166 -17.96 -3.12 21.52
CA THR A 166 -16.54 -3.36 21.86
C THR A 166 -15.70 -3.80 20.66
N LEU A 167 -16.24 -4.66 19.79
CA LEU A 167 -15.56 -5.06 18.55
C LEU A 167 -15.46 -3.90 17.56
N GLY A 168 -16.48 -3.06 17.46
CA GLY A 168 -16.48 -1.86 16.64
C GLY A 168 -15.40 -0.86 17.06
N VAL A 169 -15.35 -0.52 18.35
CA VAL A 169 -14.30 0.36 18.91
C VAL A 169 -12.90 -0.20 18.68
N LEU A 170 -12.72 -1.51 18.85
CA LEU A 170 -11.42 -2.14 18.60
C LEU A 170 -11.00 -2.02 17.13
N LYS A 171 -11.93 -2.25 16.19
CA LYS A 171 -11.68 -2.06 14.75
C LYS A 171 -11.26 -0.63 14.46
N GLU A 172 -12.03 0.36 14.93
CA GLU A 172 -11.72 1.78 14.68
C GLU A 172 -10.36 2.18 15.26
N SER A 173 -10.03 1.70 16.46
CA SER A 173 -8.74 1.97 17.09
C SER A 173 -7.58 1.35 16.30
N HIS A 174 -7.79 0.18 15.69
CA HIS A 174 -6.80 -0.50 14.86
C HIS A 174 -6.60 0.23 13.53
N ASP A 175 -7.70 0.61 12.87
CA ASP A 175 -7.66 1.36 11.62
C ASP A 175 -6.93 2.71 11.81
N ALA A 176 -7.19 3.40 12.93
CA ALA A 176 -6.48 4.63 13.29
C ALA A 176 -4.97 4.45 13.51
N MET A 177 -4.53 3.29 14.05
CA MET A 177 -3.10 2.98 14.20
C MET A 177 -2.41 2.69 12.86
N CYS A 178 -3.11 2.03 11.93
CA CYS A 178 -2.57 1.65 10.63
C CYS A 178 -2.51 2.80 9.62
N ALA A 179 -3.21 3.92 9.87
CA ALA A 179 -3.31 5.06 8.97
C ALA A 179 -1.96 5.69 8.56
N LEU A 180 -0.91 5.62 9.41
CA LEU A 180 0.43 6.15 9.08
C LEU A 180 1.10 5.39 7.91
N VAL A 181 0.71 4.13 7.67
CA VAL A 181 1.40 3.21 6.75
C VAL A 181 0.68 3.06 5.40
N MET A 182 -0.49 3.68 5.23
CA MET A 182 -1.28 3.49 4.02
C MET A 182 -0.74 4.31 2.83
N SER A 183 -0.05 3.62 1.91
CA SER A 183 0.27 4.14 0.58
C SER A 183 -0.86 3.79 -0.38
N ASN A 184 -1.75 4.76 -0.61
CA ASN A 184 -2.92 4.58 -1.47
C ASN A 184 -2.56 4.74 -2.94
N GLY A 185 -2.22 3.62 -3.59
CA GLY A 185 -1.97 3.52 -5.03
C GLY A 185 -0.49 3.57 -5.41
N HIS A 186 -0.18 3.00 -6.57
CA HIS A 186 1.17 3.05 -7.15
C HIS A 186 1.20 3.95 -8.38
N MET A 187 2.26 4.72 -8.53
CA MET A 187 2.48 5.54 -9.72
C MET A 187 2.83 4.62 -10.89
N ASN A 188 2.04 4.67 -11.97
CA ASN A 188 2.36 4.01 -13.23
C ASN A 188 2.87 5.02 -14.24
N SER A 189 3.91 4.65 -14.98
CA SER A 189 4.40 5.48 -16.07
C SER A 189 3.49 5.33 -17.30
N ILE A 190 3.47 6.34 -18.17
CA ILE A 190 2.73 6.27 -19.44
C ILE A 190 3.24 5.10 -20.30
N SER A 191 4.53 4.75 -20.23
CA SER A 191 5.09 3.59 -20.92
C SER A 191 4.46 2.27 -20.49
N ASP A 192 4.07 2.14 -19.22
CA ASP A 192 3.45 0.91 -18.68
C ASP A 192 1.96 0.80 -19.05
N LEU A 193 1.31 1.94 -19.27
CA LEU A 193 -0.12 2.02 -19.62
C LEU A 193 -0.39 1.93 -21.12
N ARG A 194 0.56 2.35 -21.98
CA ARG A 194 0.40 2.32 -23.44
C ARG A 194 0.36 0.87 -23.94
N GLY A 195 -0.79 0.47 -24.50
CA GLY A 195 -1.06 -0.89 -24.99
C GLY A 195 -1.93 -1.73 -24.05
N ASN A 196 -2.17 -1.25 -22.83
CA ASN A 196 -3.05 -1.90 -21.85
C ASN A 196 -4.50 -1.38 -22.01
N THR A 197 -5.09 -1.58 -23.19
CA THR A 197 -6.50 -1.19 -23.46
C THR A 197 -7.51 -2.09 -22.74
N PHE A 198 -7.06 -3.23 -22.21
CA PHE A 198 -7.79 -4.12 -21.30
C PHE A 198 -6.78 -4.75 -20.34
N PRO A 199 -7.06 -4.86 -19.02
CA PRO A 199 -6.17 -5.56 -18.11
C PRO A 199 -6.08 -7.01 -18.57
N THR A 200 -4.95 -7.39 -19.18
CA THR A 200 -4.69 -8.76 -19.59
C THR A 200 -4.21 -9.56 -18.39
N TRP A 201 -5.09 -9.77 -17.42
CA TRP A 201 -5.01 -10.94 -16.53
C TRP A 201 -5.02 -12.28 -17.33
N ARG A 202 -5.22 -12.19 -18.65
CA ARG A 202 -5.10 -13.26 -19.64
C ARG A 202 -3.69 -13.52 -20.20
N PHE A 203 -2.69 -12.69 -19.87
CA PHE A 203 -1.26 -13.06 -20.07
C PHE A 203 -0.60 -13.55 -18.79
N GLY A 204 -1.41 -14.01 -17.83
CA GLY A 204 -1.00 -15.07 -16.92
C GLY A 204 -0.68 -16.33 -17.71
N GLY A 205 0.61 -16.61 -17.87
CA GLY A 205 1.14 -17.89 -18.27
C GLY A 205 2.59 -17.95 -17.82
N ILE A 206 2.92 -18.87 -16.90
CA ILE A 206 4.30 -19.29 -16.66
C ILE A 206 4.96 -19.48 -18.03
N LEU A 207 6.03 -18.72 -18.30
CA LEU A 207 6.94 -19.07 -19.37
C LEU A 207 7.39 -20.51 -19.07
N PRO A 208 7.16 -21.50 -19.94
CA PRO A 208 7.64 -22.85 -19.67
C PRO A 208 9.16 -22.77 -19.53
N GLU A 209 9.66 -23.02 -18.31
CA GLU A 209 11.08 -22.89 -17.91
C GLU A 209 12.02 -23.82 -18.69
N ASN A 210 11.50 -24.66 -19.59
CA ASN A 210 12.24 -25.71 -20.27
C ASN A 210 11.95 -25.73 -21.78
N MET A 211 12.58 -24.84 -22.55
CA MET A 211 12.68 -25.00 -24.00
C MET A 211 14.03 -25.63 -24.35
N VAL A 212 14.01 -26.88 -24.78
CA VAL A 212 15.20 -27.58 -25.32
C VAL A 212 15.11 -27.61 -26.83
N ASN A 213 16.17 -27.19 -27.51
CA ASN A 213 16.30 -27.46 -28.94
C ASN A 213 16.81 -28.90 -29.14
N PRO A 214 15.99 -29.83 -29.65
CA PRO A 214 16.36 -31.25 -29.80
C PRO A 214 17.51 -31.46 -30.79
N ALA A 215 17.86 -30.46 -31.62
CA ALA A 215 19.03 -30.54 -32.50
C ALA A 215 20.36 -30.36 -31.75
N ALA A 216 20.36 -29.70 -30.58
CA ALA A 216 21.57 -29.45 -29.78
C ALA A 216 21.64 -30.31 -28.50
N ALA A 217 20.51 -30.85 -28.04
CA ALA A 217 20.38 -31.60 -26.79
C ALA A 217 20.38 -33.13 -26.96
N ASN A 218 21.06 -33.60 -28.01
CA ASN A 218 21.72 -34.90 -28.08
C ASN A 218 20.85 -36.18 -27.93
N SER A 219 20.99 -37.07 -28.93
CA SER A 219 20.38 -38.40 -29.03
C SER A 219 20.58 -39.31 -27.81
N PHE A 220 21.54 -39.01 -26.94
CA PHE A 220 21.79 -39.76 -25.71
C PHE A 220 20.64 -39.64 -24.69
N PHE A 221 20.01 -38.48 -24.57
CA PHE A 221 18.98 -38.22 -23.54
C PHE A 221 17.55 -38.28 -24.07
N LEU A 222 17.37 -38.07 -25.38
CA LEU A 222 16.07 -37.99 -26.03
C LEU A 222 15.95 -39.11 -27.08
N LYS A 223 14.82 -39.80 -27.07
CA LYS A 223 14.50 -40.82 -28.09
C LYS A 223 14.36 -40.13 -29.44
N ILE A 224 15.21 -40.48 -30.40
CA ILE A 224 15.09 -40.05 -31.79
C ILE A 224 14.07 -40.91 -32.55
N SER A 225 13.52 -40.36 -33.64
CA SER A 225 12.60 -41.08 -34.52
C SER A 225 13.31 -42.29 -35.15
N THR A 226 12.60 -43.40 -35.37
CA THR A 226 13.15 -44.67 -35.88
C THR A 226 13.74 -44.60 -37.29
N ARG A 227 13.66 -43.45 -37.96
CA ARG A 227 14.15 -43.23 -39.33
C ARG A 227 15.37 -42.30 -39.42
N ASP A 228 15.79 -41.68 -38.33
CA ASP A 228 16.94 -40.78 -38.32
C ASP A 228 18.23 -41.52 -37.95
N ALA A 229 19.34 -41.11 -38.57
CA ALA A 229 20.65 -41.65 -38.23
C ALA A 229 21.06 -41.22 -36.82
N GLU A 230 21.37 -42.19 -35.96
CA GLU A 230 21.89 -41.91 -34.63
C GLU A 230 23.33 -41.41 -34.74
N VAL A 231 23.55 -40.15 -34.36
CA VAL A 231 24.90 -39.60 -34.24
C VAL A 231 25.54 -40.17 -32.98
N MET A 232 26.64 -40.90 -33.14
CA MET A 232 27.43 -41.44 -32.03
C MET A 232 28.13 -40.31 -31.29
N GLN A 233 27.89 -40.19 -29.99
CA GLN A 233 28.52 -39.17 -29.15
C GLN A 233 29.65 -39.76 -28.34
N THR A 234 30.74 -39.03 -28.25
CA THR A 234 31.87 -39.42 -27.42
C THR A 234 31.55 -39.19 -25.94
N SER A 235 32.15 -39.99 -25.06
CA SER A 235 32.01 -39.81 -23.61
C SER A 235 32.50 -38.44 -23.12
N THR A 236 33.35 -37.75 -23.90
CA THR A 236 33.85 -36.40 -23.62
C THR A 236 32.77 -35.35 -23.89
N GLU A 237 32.03 -35.47 -25.00
CA GLU A 237 30.95 -34.53 -25.35
C GLU A 237 29.80 -34.59 -24.34
N VAL A 238 29.39 -35.80 -23.94
CA VAL A 238 28.35 -36.00 -22.91
C VAL A 238 28.77 -35.36 -21.58
N ARG A 239 30.05 -35.46 -21.20
CA ARG A 239 30.58 -34.84 -19.98
C ARG A 239 30.60 -33.32 -20.05
N ASN A 240 30.93 -32.73 -21.20
CA ASN A 240 30.90 -31.28 -21.37
C ASN A 240 29.48 -30.73 -21.22
N GLN A 241 28.47 -31.43 -21.76
CA GLN A 241 27.08 -31.01 -21.63
C GLN A 241 26.55 -31.09 -20.19
N ILE A 242 26.97 -32.12 -19.45
CA ILE A 242 26.67 -32.23 -18.02
C ILE A 242 27.36 -31.11 -17.24
N ALA A 243 28.58 -30.72 -17.62
CA ALA A 243 29.29 -29.60 -17.01
C ALA A 243 28.58 -28.27 -17.26
N ASP A 244 28.11 -28.03 -18.49
CA ASP A 244 27.32 -26.83 -18.82
C ASP A 244 26.01 -26.76 -18.03
N ALA A 245 25.32 -27.90 -17.87
CA ALA A 245 24.10 -27.99 -17.06
C ALA A 245 24.33 -27.78 -15.54
N ARG A 246 25.58 -27.81 -15.06
CA ARG A 246 25.95 -27.52 -13.66
C ARG A 246 26.27 -26.06 -13.39
N GLN A 247 26.37 -25.22 -14.42
CA GLN A 247 26.67 -23.80 -14.24
C GLN A 247 25.42 -23.04 -13.79
N MET A 248 25.57 -22.18 -12.77
CA MET A 248 24.51 -21.27 -12.34
C MET A 248 24.48 -20.06 -13.28
N THR A 249 23.30 -19.74 -13.82
CA THR A 249 23.09 -18.52 -14.60
C THR A 249 22.70 -17.36 -13.66
N PRO A 250 23.05 -16.10 -14.02
CA PRO A 250 22.53 -14.91 -13.34
C PRO A 250 21.00 -14.87 -13.31
N PHE A 251 20.43 -14.15 -12.34
CA PHE A 251 18.97 -14.11 -12.09
C PHE A 251 18.15 -13.49 -13.23
N ASP A 252 18.80 -12.79 -14.15
CA ASP A 252 18.21 -12.07 -15.29
C ASP A 252 18.37 -12.81 -16.63
N GLN A 253 18.90 -14.03 -16.64
CA GLN A 253 19.12 -14.82 -17.85
C GLN A 253 18.34 -16.14 -17.82
N ALA A 254 17.96 -16.63 -19.01
CA ALA A 254 17.33 -17.94 -19.17
C ALA A 254 18.24 -19.06 -18.61
N TYR A 255 17.65 -19.99 -17.87
CA TYR A 255 18.38 -21.07 -17.18
C TYR A 255 19.19 -21.95 -18.15
N GLY A 256 20.48 -22.10 -17.85
CA GLY A 256 21.43 -22.92 -18.61
C GLY A 256 21.94 -22.20 -19.86
N VAL A 257 23.25 -22.02 -19.97
CA VAL A 257 23.89 -21.39 -21.14
C VAL A 257 23.58 -22.15 -22.45
N ARG A 258 23.07 -23.38 -22.36
CA ARG A 258 22.58 -24.18 -23.50
C ARG A 258 21.67 -25.38 -23.16
N ASN A 259 21.70 -25.87 -21.92
CA ASN A 259 21.20 -27.20 -21.54
C ASN A 259 20.44 -27.19 -20.20
N PRO A 260 19.30 -27.91 -20.06
CA PRO A 260 18.50 -27.92 -18.83
C PRO A 260 19.13 -28.65 -17.64
N PRO A 261 18.71 -28.31 -16.40
CA PRO A 261 19.23 -28.92 -15.19
C PRO A 261 18.84 -30.39 -14.99
N TRP A 262 17.80 -30.92 -15.66
CA TRP A 262 17.41 -32.33 -15.53
C TRP A 262 18.42 -33.29 -16.18
N LEU A 263 19.29 -32.81 -17.08
CA LEU A 263 20.37 -33.62 -17.67
C LEU A 263 21.39 -34.14 -16.64
N ARG A 264 21.37 -33.63 -15.40
CA ARG A 264 22.22 -34.11 -14.30
C ARG A 264 21.64 -35.32 -13.57
N MET A 265 20.38 -35.69 -13.83
CA MET A 265 19.67 -36.74 -13.09
C MET A 265 19.95 -38.11 -13.74
N ASP A 266 20.06 -39.15 -12.92
CA ASP A 266 20.16 -40.56 -13.33
C ASP A 266 21.32 -40.90 -14.30
N LEU A 267 22.46 -40.24 -14.12
CA LEU A 267 23.67 -40.53 -14.90
C LEU A 267 24.37 -41.80 -14.43
N ASN A 268 24.80 -42.64 -15.37
CA ASN A 268 25.62 -43.81 -15.07
C ASN A 268 26.94 -43.42 -14.36
N GLN A 269 27.39 -44.24 -13.40
CA GLN A 269 28.56 -43.93 -12.56
C GLN A 269 29.83 -43.61 -13.36
N GLY A 270 30.02 -44.20 -14.54
CA GLY A 270 31.15 -43.92 -15.43
C GLY A 270 31.15 -42.52 -16.05
N LEU A 271 30.00 -41.84 -16.11
CA LEU A 271 29.88 -40.44 -16.57
C LEU A 271 30.05 -39.46 -15.39
N MET A 272 29.73 -39.89 -14.17
CA MET A 272 29.87 -39.09 -12.95
C MET A 272 31.27 -39.10 -12.35
N ALA A 273 31.96 -40.24 -12.36
CA ALA A 273 33.24 -40.44 -11.66
C ALA A 273 34.47 -39.87 -12.37
N GLY A 274 34.30 -39.26 -13.55
CA GLY A 274 35.40 -38.82 -14.40
C GLY A 274 36.04 -39.98 -15.17
N ALA A 275 37.15 -39.71 -15.87
CA ALA A 275 37.83 -40.74 -16.65
C ALA A 275 38.38 -41.84 -15.74
N ILE A 276 37.85 -43.06 -15.85
CA ILE A 276 38.40 -44.25 -15.20
C ILE A 276 39.80 -44.46 -15.76
N ARG A 277 40.82 -44.53 -14.89
CA ARG A 277 42.20 -44.79 -15.31
C ARG A 277 42.28 -46.16 -16.03
N PRO A 278 43.02 -46.27 -17.15
CA PRO A 278 43.14 -47.52 -17.89
C PRO A 278 43.66 -48.69 -17.05
N ASP A 279 44.53 -48.41 -16.07
CA ASP A 279 45.15 -49.42 -15.21
C ASP A 279 44.89 -49.12 -13.71
N PRO A 280 43.79 -49.62 -13.12
CA PRO A 280 43.64 -49.57 -11.67
C PRO A 280 44.60 -50.58 -11.02
N ILE A 281 45.57 -50.09 -10.24
CA ILE A 281 46.45 -50.97 -9.45
C ILE A 281 45.56 -51.75 -8.45
N PRO A 282 45.64 -53.10 -8.38
CA PRO A 282 44.80 -53.88 -7.47
C PRO A 282 45.10 -53.53 -6.01
N LEU A 283 44.12 -52.97 -5.31
CA LEU A 283 44.23 -52.64 -3.89
C LEU A 283 43.83 -53.89 -3.06
N LYS A 284 44.75 -54.42 -2.25
CA LYS A 284 44.43 -55.42 -1.22
C LYS A 284 44.24 -54.72 0.11
N TYR A 285 43.22 -55.09 0.88
CA TYR A 285 42.99 -54.57 2.23
C TYR A 285 43.46 -55.57 3.28
N ALA A 286 43.98 -55.07 4.40
CA ALA A 286 44.15 -55.87 5.62
C ALA A 286 42.81 -55.99 6.34
N ASP A 287 42.66 -56.98 7.23
CA ASP A 287 41.41 -57.23 7.97
C ASP A 287 40.99 -56.07 8.89
N ASN A 288 41.86 -55.09 9.11
CA ASN A 288 41.58 -53.84 9.82
C ASN A 288 41.16 -52.68 8.90
N GLY A 289 40.89 -52.94 7.62
CA GLY A 289 40.40 -51.97 6.64
C GLY A 289 41.49 -51.08 6.02
N ASN A 290 42.75 -51.20 6.44
CA ASN A 290 43.85 -50.43 5.83
C ASN A 290 44.31 -51.06 4.51
N THR A 291 44.55 -50.23 3.52
CA THR A 291 45.07 -50.66 2.21
C THR A 291 46.51 -51.14 2.33
N ARG A 292 46.77 -52.39 1.96
CA ARG A 292 48.11 -52.97 1.85
C ARG A 292 48.69 -52.63 0.50
N MET A 293 49.66 -51.72 0.47
CA MET A 293 50.54 -51.55 -0.68
C MET A 293 51.62 -52.65 -0.62
N PHE A 294 51.64 -53.53 -1.62
CA PHE A 294 52.77 -54.42 -1.91
C PHE A 294 53.31 -54.05 -3.30
#